data_AF-M8B8S8-F1
#
_entry.id   AF-M8B8S8-F1
#
_cell.length_a   1.000
_cell.length_b   1.000
_cell.length_c   1.000
_cell.angle_alpha   90.00
_cell.angle_beta   90.00
_cell.angle_gamma   90.00
#
_symmetry.space_group_name_H-M   'P 1'
#
loop_
_entity.id
_entity.type
_entity.pdbx_description
1 polymer ?
#
loop_
_entity_poly.entity_id
_entity_poly.type
_entity_poly.pdbx_seq_one_letter_code
_entity_poly.pdbx_strand_id
1 'polypeptide(L)' 'MRSVEANRTGEYGVHWKFSNSAFFRNGEVGDWKQHMTAEMAQRIDGIMDARVRPEGSVICYTLGKFWL' A
#
# COMPACT_ATOMS: atom_id res chain seq x y z
N MET A 1 -5.79 8.29 4.95
CA MET A 1 -5.03 8.35 6.23
C MET A 1 -4.50 9.73 6.59
N ARG A 2 -4.24 10.60 5.60
CA ARG A 2 -3.81 11.98 5.85
C ARG A 2 -4.90 12.88 6.46
N SER A 3 -6.17 12.46 6.51
CA SER A 3 -7.30 13.29 6.98
C SER A 3 -7.16 13.76 8.44
N VAL A 4 -6.44 13.01 9.28
CA VAL A 4 -6.12 13.37 10.67
C VAL A 4 -4.92 14.32 10.70
N GLU A 5 -5.05 15.44 11.40
CA GLU A 5 -4.04 16.51 11.47
C GLU A 5 -2.69 16.00 12.00
N ALA A 6 -2.72 15.13 13.02
CA ALA A 6 -1.51 14.51 13.58
C ALA A 6 -0.65 13.77 12.53
N ASN A 7 -1.25 13.29 11.43
CA ASN A 7 -0.55 12.58 10.36
C ASN A 7 0.02 13.52 9.28
N ARG A 8 -0.33 14.81 9.31
CA ARG A 8 0.20 15.84 8.40
C ARG A 8 1.34 16.62 9.01
N THR A 9 1.30 16.81 10.33
CA THR A 9 2.20 17.70 11.06
C THR A 9 3.20 16.94 11.92
N GLY A 10 4.33 17.57 12.22
CA GLY A 10 5.39 17.01 13.06
C GLY A 10 6.55 16.43 12.26
N GLU A 11 7.65 16.19 12.98
CA GLU A 11 8.88 15.59 12.47
C GLU A 11 9.25 14.40 13.35
N TYR A 12 9.64 13.30 12.73
CA TYR A 12 10.02 12.08 13.41
C TYR A 12 11.48 11.73 13.10
N GLY A 13 12.24 11.36 14.14
CA GLY A 13 13.62 10.87 14.02
C GLY A 13 14.62 11.59 14.93
N VAL A 14 15.60 10.83 15.43
CA VAL A 14 16.63 11.31 16.38
C VAL A 14 17.84 11.91 15.65
N HIS A 15 18.32 11.24 14.60
CA HIS A 15 19.49 11.68 13.83
C HIS A 15 19.11 12.31 12.48
N TRP A 16 18.00 11.87 11.88
CA TRP A 16 17.47 12.46 10.65
C TRP A 16 15.99 12.72 10.83
N LYS A 17 15.59 13.97 10.70
CA LYS A 17 14.19 14.38 10.88
C LYS A 17 13.44 14.21 9.57
N PHE A 18 12.37 13.43 9.61
CA PHE A 18 11.44 13.27 8.50
C PHE A 18 10.11 13.91 8.85
N SER A 19 9.60 14.77 7.95
CA SER A 19 8.24 15.28 8.09
C SER A 19 7.25 14.11 8.08
N ASN A 20 6.22 14.21 8.93
CA ASN A 20 5.20 13.18 9.00
C ASN A 20 4.48 12.95 7.66
N SER A 21 4.41 14.00 6.84
CA SER A 21 3.90 13.94 5.46
C SER A 21 4.61 12.95 4.56
N ALA A 22 5.88 12.59 4.86
CA ALA A 22 6.64 11.60 4.12
C ALA A 22 6.13 10.16 4.35
N PHE A 23 5.52 9.89 5.50
CA PHE A 23 5.00 8.56 5.84
C PHE A 23 3.54 8.39 5.39
N PHE A 24 2.73 9.45 5.46
CA PHE A 24 1.29 9.36 5.21
C PHE A 24 0.91 9.81 3.78
N ARG A 25 0.84 8.84 2.85
CA ARG A 25 0.27 9.03 1.50
C ARG A 25 -1.27 9.15 1.56
N ASN A 26 -1.89 9.57 0.45
CA ASN A 26 -3.35 9.70 0.33
C ASN A 26 -4.07 8.38 0.68
N GLY A 27 -3.47 7.24 0.29
CA GLY A 27 -3.98 5.91 0.63
C GLY A 27 -5.31 5.63 -0.05
N GLU A 28 -5.40 5.99 -1.33
CA GLU A 28 -6.60 5.82 -2.15
C GLU A 28 -6.62 4.41 -2.78
N VAL A 29 -7.78 3.78 -2.76
CA VAL A 29 -8.00 2.48 -3.43
C VAL A 29 -7.80 2.68 -4.93
N GLY A 30 -6.94 1.88 -5.56
CA GLY A 30 -6.68 1.96 -7.00
C GLY A 30 -5.56 2.90 -7.43
N ASP A 31 -4.92 3.64 -6.51
CA ASP A 31 -3.74 4.49 -6.76
C ASP A 31 -2.58 3.72 -7.44
N TRP A 32 -2.52 2.41 -7.22
CA TRP A 32 -1.57 1.52 -7.88
C TRP A 32 -1.70 1.52 -9.41
N LYS A 33 -2.91 1.74 -9.96
CA LYS A 33 -3.16 1.79 -11.42
C LYS A 33 -2.45 2.97 -12.09
N GLN A 34 -2.19 4.05 -11.34
CA GLN A 34 -1.44 5.21 -11.85
C GLN A 34 0.08 4.95 -11.88
N HIS A 35 0.56 3.98 -11.08
CA HIS A 35 1.98 3.74 -10.86
C HIS A 35 2.50 2.43 -11.47
N MET A 36 1.60 1.53 -11.90
CA MET A 36 1.95 0.24 -12.51
C MET A 36 1.25 0.04 -13.85
N THR A 37 1.96 -0.57 -14.79
CA THR A 37 1.34 -1.07 -16.02
C THR A 37 0.56 -2.35 -15.73
N ALA A 38 -0.39 -2.69 -16.61
CA ALA A 38 -1.19 -3.90 -16.48
C ALA A 38 -0.34 -5.18 -16.42
N GLU A 39 0.79 -5.22 -17.14
CA GLU A 39 1.70 -6.36 -17.13
C GLU A 39 2.39 -6.55 -15.77
N MET A 40 2.84 -5.46 -15.14
CA MET A 40 3.46 -5.51 -13.80
C MET A 40 2.47 -5.99 -12.75
N ALA A 41 1.23 -5.52 -12.86
CA ALA A 41 0.11 -5.96 -12.04
C ALA A 41 -0.11 -7.49 -12.16
N GLN A 42 -0.27 -7.99 -13.38
CA GLN A 42 -0.47 -9.42 -13.64
C GLN A 42 0.69 -10.29 -13.13
N ARG A 43 1.92 -9.79 -13.22
CA ARG A 43 3.09 -10.51 -12.67
C ARG A 43 3.03 -10.62 -11.16
N ILE A 44 2.57 -9.58 -10.47
CA ILE A 44 2.39 -9.61 -9.01
C ILE A 44 1.27 -10.59 -8.65
N ASP A 45 0.17 -10.59 -9.38
CA ASP A 45 -0.93 -11.55 -9.18
C ASP A 45 -0.45 -13.00 -9.30
N GLY A 46 0.34 -13.31 -10.33
CA GLY A 46 0.94 -14.65 -10.49
C GLY A 46 1.88 -15.05 -9.35
N ILE A 47 2.64 -14.10 -8.77
CA ILE A 47 3.49 -14.35 -7.60
C ILE A 47 2.64 -14.60 -6.35
N MET A 48 1.56 -13.85 -6.16
CA MET A 48 0.65 -14.00 -5.03
C MET A 48 -0.02 -15.38 -5.06
N ASP A 49 -0.50 -15.79 -6.23
CA ASP A 49 -1.11 -17.10 -6.44
C ASP A 49 -0.13 -18.25 -6.18
N ALA A 50 1.12 -18.10 -6.62
CA ALA A 50 2.12 -19.15 -6.49
C ALA A 50 2.77 -19.25 -5.10
N ARG A 51 2.86 -18.15 -4.34
CA ARG A 51 3.69 -18.08 -3.12
C ARG A 51 2.95 -17.67 -1.85
N VAL A 52 1.80 -17.02 -1.96
CA VAL A 52 1.11 -16.37 -0.82
C VAL A 52 -0.26 -16.98 -0.54
N ARG A 53 -0.70 -17.97 -1.33
CA ARG A 53 -1.89 -18.79 -1.07
C ARG A 53 -1.58 -20.05 -0.23
N PRO A 54 -1.42 -19.95 1.09
CA PRO A 54 -2.02 -20.89 2.01
C PRO A 54 -3.45 -20.41 2.29
N GLU A 55 -4.41 -21.32 2.13
CA GLU A 55 -5.83 -21.06 2.31
C GLU A 55 -6.10 -20.40 3.67
N GLY A 56 -6.70 -19.21 3.68
CA GLY A 56 -7.02 -18.48 4.91
C GLY A 56 -6.15 -17.26 5.24
N SER A 57 -5.10 -16.94 4.47
CA SER A 57 -4.27 -15.77 4.77
C SER A 57 -5.01 -14.44 4.54
N VAL A 58 -4.92 -13.50 5.49
CA VAL A 58 -5.54 -12.16 5.42
C VAL A 58 -5.14 -11.41 4.14
N ILE A 59 -3.95 -11.67 3.61
CA ILE A 59 -3.44 -11.07 2.36
C ILE A 59 -4.30 -11.47 1.15
N CYS A 60 -4.80 -12.72 1.10
CA CYS A 60 -5.70 -13.17 0.02
C CYS A 60 -7.08 -12.48 0.07
N TYR A 61 -7.65 -12.31 1.27
CA TYR A 61 -8.98 -11.68 1.41
C TYR A 61 -8.98 -10.16 1.24
N THR A 62 -7.85 -9.49 1.51
CA THR A 62 -7.76 -8.02 1.48
C THR A 62 -7.36 -7.47 0.11
N LEU A 63 -6.56 -8.19 -0.67
CA LEU A 63 -6.21 -7.77 -2.04
C LEU A 63 -7.26 -8.17 -3.07
N GLY A 64 -7.95 -9.31 -2.91
CA GLY A 64 -9.07 -9.68 -3.82
C GLY A 64 -10.22 -8.67 -3.85
N LYS A 65 -10.35 -7.81 -2.83
CA LYS A 65 -11.34 -6.71 -2.76
C LYS A 65 -10.78 -5.32 -3.10
N PHE A 66 -9.47 -5.19 -3.30
CA PHE A 66 -8.79 -3.92 -3.63
C PHE A 66 -8.28 -3.88 -5.08
N TRP A 67 -8.32 -5.02 -5.78
CA TRP A 67 -7.99 -5.16 -7.20
C TRP A 67 -9.19 -5.02 -8.14
N LEU A 68 -10.43 -5.00 -7.60
CA LEU A 68 -11.68 -4.65 -8.31
C LEU A 68 -12.10 -3.22 -7.95
#